data_AF-A0A5Q0UHG5-F1
#
_entry.id   AF-A0A5Q0UHG5-F1
#
_cell.length_a   1.000
_cell.length_b   1.000
_cell.length_c   1.000
_cell.angle_alpha   90.00
_cell.angle_beta   90.00
_cell.angle_gamma   90.00
#
_symmetry.space_group_name_H-M   'P 1'
#
loop_
_entity.id
_entity.type
_entity.pdbx_description
1 polymer ?
#
loop_
_entity_poly.entity_id
_entity_poly.type
_entity_poly.pdbx_seq_one_letter_code
_entity_poly.pdbx_strand_id
1 'polypeptide(L)'
;MTLTVDVPDGLEKEIDSEVEKGRYQNKSELVRDAIRRLLEERSEVERAELNKEYAEEIKRRMKQVEEGEIGLDDMRTMDEIAEDEGLKE
;
A
#
# COMPACT_ATOMS: atom_id res chain seq x y z
N MET A 1 10.34 19.50 -11.59
CA MET A 1 11.43 19.21 -10.65
C MET A 1 12.32 18.15 -11.28
N THR A 2 13.64 18.24 -11.10
CA THR A 2 14.61 17.28 -11.64
C THR A 2 15.40 16.65 -10.50
N LEU A 3 15.60 15.34 -10.56
CA LEU A 3 16.39 14.56 -9.61
C LEU A 3 17.50 13.86 -10.39
N THR A 4 18.73 13.98 -9.91
CA THR A 4 19.90 13.27 -10.46
C THR A 4 20.29 12.20 -9.47
N VAL A 5 20.54 10.99 -9.97
CA VAL A 5 20.93 9.83 -9.16
C VAL A 5 22.03 9.07 -9.89
N ASP A 6 22.98 8.52 -9.14
CA ASP A 6 23.96 7.59 -9.68
C ASP A 6 23.34 6.19 -9.69
N VAL A 7 23.52 5.47 -10.80
CA VAL A 7 23.05 4.10 -10.97
C VAL A 7 24.21 3.17 -11.33
N PRO A 8 24.20 1.89 -10.92
CA PRO A 8 25.22 0.94 -11.34
C PRO A 8 25.22 0.72 -12.86
N ASP A 9 26.40 0.53 -13.45
CA ASP A 9 26.57 0.34 -14.91
C ASP A 9 25.68 -0.76 -15.51
N GLY A 10 25.43 -1.84 -14.75
CA GLY A 10 24.55 -2.92 -15.17
C GLY A 10 23.11 -2.45 -15.35
N LEU A 11 22.63 -1.63 -14.42
CA LEU A 11 21.27 -1.08 -14.44
C LEU A 11 21.11 -0.04 -15.56
N GLU A 12 22.14 0.78 -15.83
CA GLU A 12 22.10 1.71 -16.96
C GLU A 12 21.91 0.98 -18.29
N LYS A 13 22.64 -0.12 -18.50
CA LYS A 13 22.50 -0.95 -19.72
C LYS A 13 21.10 -1.54 -19.88
N GLU A 14 20.48 -1.96 -18.78
CA GLU A 14 19.11 -2.45 -18.80
C GLU A 14 18.14 -1.33 -19.17
N ILE A 15 18.24 -0.15 -18.53
CA ILE A 15 17.42 1.02 -18.85
C ILE A 15 17.52 1.37 -20.34
N ASP A 16 18.73 1.35 -20.89
CA ASP A 16 18.96 1.65 -22.30
C ASP A 16 18.33 0.61 -23.22
N SER A 17 18.49 -0.67 -22.90
CA SER A 17 17.87 -1.77 -23.66
C SER A 17 16.34 -1.67 -23.70
N GLU A 18 15.71 -1.24 -22.61
CA GLU A 18 14.25 -1.09 -22.54
C GLU A 18 13.72 0.09 -23.38
N VAL A 19 14.48 1.18 -23.44
CA VAL A 19 14.18 2.33 -24.30
C VAL A 19 14.40 1.96 -25.77
N GLU A 20 15.49 1.27 -26.10
CA GLU A 20 15.78 0.80 -27.46
C GLU A 20 14.72 -0.17 -28.00
N LYS A 21 14.12 -1.00 -27.14
CA LYS A 21 12.99 -1.87 -27.48
C LYS A 21 11.70 -1.10 -27.73
N GLY A 22 11.68 0.23 -27.52
CA GLY A 22 10.52 1.09 -27.72
C GLY A 22 9.45 0.93 -26.65
N ARG A 23 9.74 0.26 -25.52
CA ARG A 23 8.80 0.13 -24.40
C ARG A 23 8.59 1.45 -23.67
N TYR A 24 9.60 2.30 -23.69
CA TYR A 24 9.57 3.64 -23.11
C TYR A 24 10.17 4.64 -24.11
N GLN A 25 9.66 5.87 -24.13
CA GLN A 25 10.14 6.92 -25.02
C GLN A 25 11.51 7.46 -24.60
N ASN A 26 11.85 7.37 -23.30
CA ASN A 26 13.13 7.83 -22.76
C ASN A 26 13.41 7.20 -21.39
N LYS A 27 14.68 7.27 -20.95
CA LYS A 27 15.14 6.75 -19.64
C LYS A 27 14.31 7.30 -18.47
N SER A 28 13.99 8.60 -18.51
CA SER A 28 13.26 9.27 -17.42
C SER A 28 11.82 8.78 -17.27
N GLU A 29 11.17 8.39 -18.36
CA GLU A 29 9.83 7.79 -18.33
C GLU A 29 9.87 6.43 -17.65
N LEU A 30 10.82 5.57 -18.05
CA LEU A 30 11.03 4.27 -17.45
C LEU A 30 11.27 4.39 -15.95
N VAL A 31 12.20 5.25 -15.53
CA VAL A 31 12.55 5.42 -14.11
C VAL A 31 11.34 5.90 -13.30
N ARG A 32 10.54 6.84 -13.83
CA ARG A 32 9.32 7.29 -13.13
C ARG A 32 8.28 6.19 -13.01
N ASP A 33 8.08 5.39 -14.06
CA ASP A 33 7.14 4.26 -14.05
C ASP A 33 7.58 3.20 -13.05
N ALA A 34 8.87 2.84 -13.04
CA ALA A 34 9.44 1.89 -12.09
C ALA A 34 9.28 2.36 -10.63
N ILE A 35 9.57 3.63 -10.34
CA ILE A 35 9.37 4.20 -8.99
C ILE A 35 7.88 4.15 -8.60
N ARG A 36 6.97 4.50 -9.51
CA ARG A 36 5.53 4.44 -9.24
C ARG A 36 5.10 3.03 -8.84
N ARG A 37 5.49 2.03 -9.62
CA ARG A 37 5.15 0.62 -9.34
C ARG A 37 5.71 0.15 -8.01
N LEU A 38 6.95 0.50 -7.68
CA LEU A 38 7.54 0.17 -6.38
C LEU A 38 6.76 0.79 -5.21
N LEU A 39 6.26 2.02 -5.37
CA LEU A 39 5.42 2.67 -4.36
C LEU A 39 4.03 2.05 -4.27
N GLU A 40 3.44 1.68 -5.41
CA GLU A 40 2.14 0.99 -5.47
C GLU A 40 2.22 -0.40 -4.83
N GLU A 41 3.22 -1.22 -5.17
CA GLU A 41 3.45 -2.54 -4.58
C GLU A 41 3.66 -2.44 -3.07
N ARG A 42 4.45 -1.45 -2.61
CA ARG A 42 4.63 -1.21 -1.18
C ARG A 42 3.31 -0.84 -0.49
N SER A 43 2.52 0.04 -1.09
CA SER A 43 1.20 0.43 -0.59
C SER A 43 0.25 -0.77 -0.52
N GLU A 44 0.28 -1.67 -1.51
CA GLU A 44 -0.53 -2.89 -1.51
C GLU A 44 -0.12 -3.86 -0.41
N VAL A 45 1.19 -4.04 -0.19
CA VAL A 45 1.69 -4.88 0.93
C VAL A 45 1.29 -4.28 2.28
N GLU A 46 1.50 -2.98 2.49
CA GLU A 46 1.10 -2.29 3.72
C GLU A 46 -0.43 -2.41 3.96
N ARG A 47 -1.25 -2.27 2.91
CA ARG A 47 -2.70 -2.49 2.98
C ARG A 47 -3.06 -3.94 3.31
N ALA A 48 -2.36 -4.91 2.74
CA ALA A 48 -2.61 -6.33 3.00
C ALA A 48 -2.27 -6.69 4.45
N GLU A 49 -1.18 -6.13 5.00
CA GLU A 49 -0.81 -6.30 6.40
C GLU A 49 -1.83 -5.67 7.35
N LEU A 50 -2.24 -4.43 7.08
CA LEU A 50 -3.30 -3.76 7.84
C LEU A 50 -4.60 -4.57 7.81
N ASN A 51 -5.04 -5.05 6.64
CA ASN A 51 -6.25 -5.87 6.51
C ASN A 51 -6.17 -7.15 7.35
N LYS A 52 -4.99 -7.75 7.47
CA LYS A 52 -4.79 -8.94 8.29
C LYS A 52 -4.89 -8.61 9.79
N GLU A 53 -4.28 -7.52 10.23
CA GLU A 53 -4.36 -7.06 11.62
C GLU A 53 -5.81 -6.74 12.01
N TYR A 54 -6.53 -6.00 11.16
CA TYR A 54 -7.95 -5.72 11.35
C TYR A 54 -8.79 -7.00 11.40
N ALA A 55 -8.54 -7.97 10.52
CA ALA A 55 -9.27 -9.24 10.53
C ALA A 55 -9.02 -10.05 11.82
N GLU A 56 -7.79 -10.05 12.33
CA GLU A 56 -7.44 -10.70 13.61
C GLU A 56 -8.11 -10.00 14.81
N GLU A 57 -8.15 -8.68 14.82
CA GLU A 57 -8.81 -7.89 15.87
C GLU A 57 -10.33 -8.09 15.86
N ILE A 58 -10.96 -8.07 14.68
CA ILE A 58 -12.39 -8.39 14.53
C ILE A 58 -12.68 -9.79 15.09
N LYS A 59 -11.87 -10.78 14.70
CA LYS A 59 -12.03 -12.17 15.17
C LYS A 59 -11.89 -12.27 16.70
N ARG A 60 -10.95 -11.53 17.28
CA ARG A 60 -10.74 -11.49 18.73
C ARG A 60 -11.98 -10.91 19.45
N ARG A 61 -12.48 -9.77 18.99
CA ARG A 61 -13.67 -9.15 19.59
C ARG A 61 -14.93 -9.98 19.41
N MET A 62 -15.11 -10.63 18.26
CA MET A 62 -16.23 -11.57 18.05
C MET A 62 -16.18 -12.71 19.08
N LYS A 63 -14.99 -13.25 19.34
CA LYS A 63 -14.82 -14.28 20.36
C LYS A 63 -15.15 -13.77 21.78
N GLN A 64 -14.75 -12.54 22.11
CA GLN A 64 -15.09 -11.92 23.40
C GLN A 64 -16.60 -11.71 23.57
N VAL A 65 -17.32 -11.37 22.49
CA VAL A 65 -18.79 -11.32 22.49
C VAL A 65 -19.40 -12.70 22.71
N GLU A 66 -18.90 -13.73 22.02
CA GLU A 66 -19.37 -15.12 22.19
C GLU A 66 -19.13 -15.63 23.62
N GLU A 67 -18.00 -15.27 24.23
CA GLU A 67 -17.65 -15.61 25.61
C GLU A 67 -18.38 -14.72 26.65
N GLY A 68 -19.09 -13.69 26.20
CA GLY A 68 -19.85 -12.76 27.05
C GLY A 68 -18.99 -11.78 27.83
N GLU A 69 -17.72 -11.58 27.43
CA GLU A 69 -16.79 -10.64 28.04
C GLU A 69 -17.12 -9.18 27.69
N ILE A 70 -17.70 -8.94 26.51
CA ILE A 70 -18.15 -7.63 26.02
C ILE A 70 -19.53 -7.75 25.36
N GLY A 71 -20.32 -6.68 25.42
CA GLY A 71 -21.62 -6.58 24.74
C GLY A 71 -21.47 -6.24 23.26
N LEU A 72 -22.51 -6.51 22.47
CA LEU A 72 -22.58 -6.04 21.08
C LEU A 72 -22.63 -4.52 20.99
N ASP A 73 -23.15 -3.87 22.03
CA ASP A 73 -23.17 -2.43 22.26
C ASP A 73 -21.79 -1.83 22.57
N ASP A 74 -20.81 -2.64 22.99
CA ASP A 74 -19.41 -2.22 23.17
C ASP A 74 -18.60 -2.26 21.86
N MET A 75 -19.15 -2.85 20.78
CA MET A 75 -18.52 -2.85 19.47
C MET A 75 -18.82 -1.54 18.74
N ARG A 76 -17.76 -0.79 18.40
CA ARG A 76 -17.89 0.38 17.52
C ARG A 76 -18.35 -0.04 16.14
N THR A 77 -19.32 0.68 15.61
CA THR A 77 -19.79 0.53 14.23
C THR A 77 -18.78 1.12 13.25
N MET A 78 -18.82 0.66 11.99
CA MET A 78 -17.98 1.24 10.93
C MET A 78 -18.21 2.74 10.76
N ASP A 79 -19.42 3.22 11.03
CA ASP A 79 -19.77 4.63 10.95
C ASP A 79 -19.09 5.47 12.04
N GLU A 80 -18.97 4.94 13.27
CA GLU A 80 -18.28 5.60 14.39
C GLU A 80 -16.76 5.61 14.18
N ILE A 81 -16.20 4.55 13.61
CA ILE A 81 -14.77 4.46 13.28
C ILE A 81 -14.40 5.46 12.18
N ALA A 82 -15.24 5.57 11.13
CA ALA A 82 -14.98 6.48 10.02
C ALA A 82 -15.08 7.97 10.41
N GLU A 83 -15.86 8.31 11.43
CA GLU A 83 -15.95 9.67 11.98
C GLU A 83 -14.72 10.05 12.82
N ASP A 84 -14.26 9.14 13.69
CA ASP A 84 -13.05 9.37 14.51
C ASP A 84 -11.77 9.47 13.66
N GLU A 85 -11.68 8.71 12.56
CA GLU A 85 -10.53 8.70 11.64
C GLU A 85 -10.59 9.83 10.59
N GLY A 86 -11.64 10.65 10.58
CA GLY A 86 -11.81 11.75 9.61
C GLY A 86 -11.99 11.27 8.16
N LEU A 87 -12.56 10.07 7.98
CA LEU A 87 -12.79 9.43 6.68
C LEU A 87 -14.17 9.74 6.07
N LYS A 88 -15.03 10.49 6.78
CA LYS A 88 -16.28 11.05 6.25
C LYS A 88 -16.12 12.55 5.96
N GLU A 89 -16.43 12.96 4.73
CA GLU A 89 -16.63 14.38 4.35
C GLU A 89 -17.95 14.94 4.89
#